data_AF-A0A5N1IUF7-F1
#
_entry.id   AF-A0A5N1IUF7-F1
#
_cell.length_a   1.000
_cell.length_b   1.000
_cell.length_c   1.000
_cell.angle_alpha   90.00
_cell.angle_beta   90.00
_cell.angle_gamma   90.00
#
_symmetry.space_group_name_H-M   'P 1'
#
loop_
_entity.id
_entity.type
_entity.pdbx_description
1 polymer ?
#
loop_
_entity_poly.entity_id
_entity_poly.type
_entity_poly.pdbx_seq_one_letter_code
_entity_poly.pdbx_strand_id
1 'polypeptide(L)'
;MEIQLQFFYLLFQQAKELYMKKIFTTLFVLLGFQLAASAQLVLGLPDKEDAEKVKARTMIVVLREEDPKMVEKLKKQPPQLASYKADIVAYNEKIQRIAPQFWTLSKSVIFKPEAEVKALQKTKTKEFAYLEFRNEKLTENKGSDAVKYGPGMQWTTAALEIRFIEKPSAPPSGYATMKGSDQTDAELALAVKHLQYMYKNLDNKASKKEQHAQGIQKLATKTLLLDNAYLAPGLTEKTIKTVYPYPFQIVDNAAIEKAVMNSEPNVAVVSIVPVMGMPFLMHNVCSADGEGLTLDVPGAMSKSKTPLKITKESLAQYIKTK
;
A
#
# COMPACT_ATOMS: atom_id res chain seq x y z
N MET A 1 12.45 -69.85 -30.40
CA MET A 1 11.39 -69.22 -29.59
C MET A 1 11.96 -68.51 -28.36
N GLU A 2 12.90 -69.13 -27.63
CA GLU A 2 13.51 -68.58 -26.40
C GLU A 2 14.31 -67.27 -26.60
N ILE A 3 15.08 -67.15 -27.69
CA ILE A 3 15.83 -65.93 -28.03
C ILE A 3 14.90 -64.74 -28.30
N GLN A 4 13.74 -64.96 -28.93
CA GLN A 4 12.77 -63.89 -29.16
C GLN A 4 12.13 -63.44 -27.85
N LEU A 5 11.84 -64.35 -26.92
CA LEU A 5 11.29 -64.00 -25.61
C LEU A 5 12.26 -63.16 -24.76
N GLN A 6 13.56 -63.51 -24.79
CA GLN A 6 14.60 -62.73 -24.10
C GLN A 6 14.77 -61.33 -24.70
N PHE A 7 14.70 -61.20 -26.03
CA PHE A 7 14.77 -59.90 -26.70
C PHE A 7 13.58 -58.98 -26.34
N PHE A 8 12.35 -59.52 -26.31
CA PHE A 8 11.18 -58.76 -25.89
C PHE A 8 11.23 -58.35 -24.41
N TYR A 9 11.76 -59.22 -23.54
CA TYR A 9 11.94 -58.90 -22.12
C TYR A 9 12.93 -57.74 -21.92
N LEU A 10 14.05 -57.73 -22.66
CA LEU A 10 15.05 -56.66 -22.58
C LEU A 10 14.49 -55.31 -23.06
N LEU A 11 13.76 -55.31 -24.17
CA LEU A 11 13.09 -54.11 -24.70
C LEU A 11 12.02 -53.58 -23.73
N PHE A 12 11.27 -54.46 -23.07
CA PHE A 12 10.28 -54.07 -22.08
C PHE A 12 10.93 -53.41 -20.85
N GLN A 13 12.04 -53.94 -20.35
CA GLN A 13 12.77 -53.33 -19.22
C GLN A 13 13.37 -51.96 -19.58
N GLN A 14 13.94 -51.82 -20.79
CA GLN A 14 14.46 -50.53 -21.26
C GLN A 14 13.35 -49.49 -21.46
N ALA A 15 12.20 -49.89 -22.01
CA ALA A 15 11.04 -49.02 -22.14
C ALA A 15 10.49 -48.57 -20.77
N LYS A 16 10.44 -49.49 -19.79
CA LYS A 16 10.03 -49.20 -18.41
C LYS A 16 10.96 -48.22 -17.72
N GLU A 17 12.28 -48.36 -17.85
CA GLU A 17 13.24 -47.39 -17.31
C GLU A 17 13.11 -46.00 -17.95
N LEU A 18 12.97 -45.95 -19.28
CA LEU A 18 12.82 -44.68 -19.99
C LEU A 18 11.51 -43.96 -19.61
N TYR A 19 10.43 -44.73 -19.45
CA TYR A 19 9.12 -44.22 -19.04
C TYR A 19 9.13 -43.76 -17.57
N MET A 20 9.74 -44.54 -16.67
CA MET A 20 9.90 -44.18 -15.26
C MET A 20 10.79 -42.93 -15.09
N LYS A 21 11.89 -42.79 -15.84
CA LYS A 21 12.73 -41.58 -15.83
C LYS A 21 11.94 -40.35 -16.29
N LYS A 22 11.15 -40.45 -17.35
CA LYS A 22 10.31 -39.34 -17.84
C LYS A 22 9.21 -38.96 -16.84
N ILE A 23 8.58 -39.94 -16.19
CA ILE A 23 7.60 -39.70 -15.12
C ILE A 23 8.26 -38.99 -13.94
N PHE A 24 9.44 -39.45 -13.50
CA PHE A 24 10.16 -38.85 -12.37
C PHE A 24 10.57 -37.40 -12.65
N THR A 25 11.12 -37.11 -13.84
CA THR A 25 11.47 -35.75 -14.24
C THR A 25 10.25 -34.84 -14.34
N THR A 26 9.12 -35.35 -14.86
CA THR A 26 7.87 -34.58 -14.96
C THR A 26 7.28 -34.28 -13.58
N LEU A 27 7.29 -35.25 -12.66
CA LEU A 27 6.89 -35.06 -11.26
C LEU A 27 7.80 -34.07 -10.53
N PHE A 28 9.11 -34.10 -10.77
CA PHE A 28 10.06 -33.18 -10.15
C PHE A 28 9.88 -31.74 -10.65
N VAL A 29 9.59 -31.55 -11.95
CA VAL A 29 9.24 -30.24 -12.51
C VAL A 29 7.91 -29.73 -11.94
N LEU A 30 6.89 -30.59 -11.84
CA LEU A 30 5.59 -30.21 -11.25
C LEU A 30 5.69 -29.87 -9.75
N LEU A 31 6.51 -30.58 -8.97
CA LEU A 31 6.77 -30.24 -7.57
C LEU A 31 7.54 -28.92 -7.44
N GLY A 32 8.49 -28.65 -8.34
CA GLY A 32 9.23 -27.39 -8.37
C GLY A 32 8.35 -26.18 -8.66
N PHE A 33 7.32 -26.33 -9.50
CA PHE A 33 6.37 -25.25 -9.82
C PHE A 33 5.43 -24.90 -8.65
N GLN A 34 5.09 -25.84 -7.77
CA GLN A 34 4.20 -25.55 -6.64
C GLN A 34 4.89 -24.75 -5.52
N LEU A 35 6.21 -24.89 -5.37
CA LEU A 35 6.98 -24.12 -4.37
C LEU A 35 7.25 -22.67 -4.79
N ALA A 36 7.27 -22.38 -6.09
CA ALA A 36 7.47 -21.02 -6.60
C ALA A 36 6.19 -20.16 -6.58
N ALA A 37 5.00 -20.78 -6.57
CA ALA A 37 3.73 -20.09 -6.74
C ALA A 37 3.18 -19.39 -5.47
N SER A 38 3.77 -19.64 -4.29
CA SER A 38 3.29 -19.07 -3.02
C SER A 38 4.01 -17.79 -2.57
N ALA A 39 5.02 -17.32 -3.31
CA ALA A 39 5.89 -16.21 -2.90
C ALA A 39 5.44 -14.80 -3.33
N GLN A 40 4.33 -14.61 -4.06
CA GLN A 40 4.09 -13.35 -4.79
C GLN A 40 2.68 -12.73 -4.66
N LEU A 41 1.97 -12.92 -3.54
CA LEU A 41 0.64 -12.30 -3.40
C LEU A 41 0.32 -11.67 -2.03
N VAL A 42 1.35 -11.27 -1.30
CA VAL A 42 1.21 -10.32 -0.19
C VAL A 42 1.91 -9.03 -0.58
N LEU A 43 1.32 -8.32 -1.55
CA LEU A 43 1.77 -6.99 -1.94
C LEU A 43 1.62 -6.06 -0.72
N GLY A 44 2.74 -5.69 -0.10
CA GLY A 44 2.83 -4.54 0.81
C GLY A 44 2.90 -4.81 2.33
N LEU A 45 2.77 -6.05 2.80
CA LEU A 45 3.04 -6.36 4.21
C LEU A 45 4.52 -6.71 4.39
N PRO A 46 5.19 -6.15 5.41
CA PRO A 46 6.56 -6.55 5.71
C PRO A 46 6.60 -7.99 6.19
N ASP A 47 7.67 -8.70 5.84
CA ASP A 47 7.95 -9.99 6.48
C ASP A 47 8.61 -9.79 7.86
N LYS A 48 8.63 -10.86 8.65
CA LYS A 48 9.17 -10.81 10.01
C LYS A 48 10.65 -10.44 10.05
N GLU A 49 11.45 -10.95 9.12
CA GLU A 49 12.89 -10.69 9.06
C GLU A 49 13.14 -9.19 8.79
N ASP A 50 12.38 -8.64 7.86
CA ASP A 50 12.41 -7.25 7.48
C ASP A 50 11.95 -6.32 8.60
N ALA A 51 10.92 -6.69 9.36
CA ALA A 51 10.55 -5.89 10.53
C ALA A 51 11.62 -5.85 11.61
N GLU A 52 12.28 -6.97 11.88
CA GLU A 52 13.40 -6.99 12.82
C GLU A 52 14.56 -6.13 12.32
N LYS A 53 14.85 -6.12 11.01
CA LYS A 53 15.83 -5.19 10.42
C LYS A 53 15.42 -3.74 10.62
N VAL A 54 14.17 -3.39 10.33
CA VAL A 54 13.67 -2.00 10.45
C VAL A 54 13.74 -1.51 11.89
N LYS A 55 13.41 -2.36 12.86
CA LYS A 55 13.56 -2.05 14.30
C LYS A 55 15.02 -1.87 14.71
N ALA A 56 15.91 -2.71 14.19
CA ALA A 56 17.32 -2.73 14.55
C ALA A 56 18.18 -1.66 13.86
N ARG A 57 17.65 -0.92 12.88
CA ARG A 57 18.39 0.05 12.07
C ARG A 57 18.01 1.49 12.41
N THR A 58 18.84 2.42 11.96
CA THR A 58 18.47 3.84 11.89
C THR A 58 17.55 4.04 10.69
N MET A 59 16.44 4.75 10.88
CA MET A 59 15.54 5.13 9.78
C MET A 59 15.98 6.45 9.18
N ILE A 60 16.31 6.45 7.90
CA ILE A 60 16.51 7.68 7.12
C ILE A 60 15.17 8.10 6.52
N VAL A 61 14.67 9.27 6.87
CA VAL A 61 13.56 9.91 6.17
C VAL A 61 14.13 10.71 5.01
N VAL A 62 13.74 10.35 3.79
CA VAL A 62 14.26 10.98 2.57
C VAL A 62 13.58 12.31 2.33
N LEU A 63 14.38 13.38 2.26
CA LEU A 63 13.94 14.71 1.87
C LEU A 63 14.02 14.85 0.36
N ARG A 64 12.94 15.34 -0.25
CA ARG A 64 12.85 15.56 -1.70
C ARG A 64 13.76 16.69 -2.11
N GLU A 65 14.32 16.54 -3.31
CA GLU A 65 15.13 17.57 -3.97
C GLU A 65 14.50 17.96 -5.31
N GLU A 66 14.92 19.12 -5.83
CA GLU A 66 14.56 19.52 -7.18
C GLU A 66 15.20 18.55 -8.19
N ASP A 67 14.39 18.00 -9.10
CA ASP A 67 14.89 17.25 -10.26
C ASP A 67 15.30 18.27 -11.34
N PRO A 68 16.60 18.34 -11.72
CA PRO A 68 17.07 19.27 -12.74
C PRO A 68 16.30 19.16 -14.06
N LYS A 69 15.84 17.96 -14.43
CA LYS A 69 15.04 17.75 -15.65
C LYS A 69 13.66 18.37 -15.53
N MET A 70 13.04 18.28 -14.36
CA MET A 70 11.74 18.91 -14.10
C MET A 70 11.86 20.44 -14.04
N VAL A 71 12.93 20.95 -13.41
CA VAL A 71 13.20 22.40 -13.38
C VAL A 71 13.38 22.94 -14.80
N GLU A 72 14.22 22.31 -15.62
CA GLU A 72 14.43 22.75 -17.00
C GLU A 72 13.14 22.65 -17.84
N LYS A 73 12.35 21.57 -17.65
CA LYS A 73 11.05 21.39 -18.31
C LYS A 73 10.04 22.48 -17.94
N LEU A 74 10.00 22.90 -16.68
CA LEU A 74 9.04 23.88 -16.15
C LEU A 74 9.55 25.33 -16.22
N LYS A 75 10.80 25.56 -16.62
CA LYS A 75 11.42 26.89 -16.71
C LYS A 75 10.64 27.88 -17.56
N LYS A 76 9.97 27.40 -18.62
CA LYS A 76 9.10 28.21 -19.51
C LYS A 76 7.68 28.40 -18.96
N GLN A 77 7.36 27.83 -17.79
CA GLN A 77 6.05 27.89 -17.14
C GLN A 77 6.24 28.32 -15.67
N PRO A 78 6.61 29.60 -15.42
CA PRO A 78 7.04 30.05 -14.10
C PRO A 78 6.06 29.75 -12.95
N PRO A 79 4.73 29.88 -13.10
CA PRO A 79 3.78 29.53 -12.04
C PRO A 79 3.86 28.05 -11.62
N GLN A 80 4.07 27.14 -12.58
CA GLN A 80 4.14 25.71 -12.32
C GLN A 80 5.50 25.32 -11.72
N LEU A 81 6.59 25.99 -12.15
CA LEU A 81 7.89 25.83 -11.51
C LEU A 81 7.86 26.29 -10.05
N ALA A 82 7.20 27.42 -9.77
CA ALA A 82 7.02 27.92 -8.41
C ALA A 82 6.20 26.94 -7.55
N SER A 83 5.08 26.44 -8.07
CA SER A 83 4.28 25.40 -7.40
C SER A 83 5.12 24.15 -7.09
N TYR A 84 5.85 23.63 -8.09
CA TYR A 84 6.71 22.45 -7.90
C TYR A 84 7.75 22.61 -6.79
N LYS A 85 8.40 23.78 -6.72
CA LYS A 85 9.37 24.08 -5.66
C LYS A 85 8.68 24.21 -4.30
N ALA A 86 7.53 24.88 -4.25
CA ALA A 86 6.74 25.02 -3.03
C ALA A 86 6.28 23.65 -2.49
N ASP A 87 5.85 22.75 -3.37
CA ASP A 87 5.41 21.39 -2.98
C ASP A 87 6.55 20.58 -2.36
N ILE A 88 7.79 20.73 -2.85
CA ILE A 88 8.97 20.08 -2.26
C ILE A 88 9.23 20.62 -0.85
N VAL A 89 9.22 21.94 -0.68
CA VAL A 89 9.42 22.58 0.64
C VAL A 89 8.32 22.14 1.61
N ALA A 90 7.06 22.26 1.21
CA ALA A 90 5.92 21.89 2.03
C ALA A 90 5.96 20.40 2.42
N TYR A 91 6.27 19.50 1.49
CA TYR A 91 6.43 18.07 1.82
C TYR A 91 7.57 17.85 2.83
N ASN A 92 8.73 18.44 2.60
CA ASN A 92 9.90 18.26 3.47
C ASN A 92 9.62 18.75 4.89
N GLU A 93 8.99 19.92 5.04
CA GLU A 93 8.58 20.44 6.35
C GLU A 93 7.57 19.51 7.06
N LYS A 94 6.56 19.03 6.32
CA LYS A 94 5.55 18.11 6.86
C LYS A 94 6.17 16.80 7.34
N ILE A 95 6.95 16.13 6.49
CA ILE A 95 7.52 14.82 6.85
C ILE A 95 8.56 14.95 7.98
N GLN A 96 9.30 16.06 8.04
CA GLN A 96 10.23 16.33 9.14
C GLN A 96 9.55 16.45 10.50
N ARG A 97 8.33 16.99 10.54
CA ARG A 97 7.52 17.05 11.76
C ARG A 97 6.82 15.73 12.06
N ILE A 98 6.20 15.12 11.06
CA ILE A 98 5.29 13.95 11.21
C ILE A 98 6.07 12.66 11.48
N ALA A 99 7.16 12.40 10.77
CA ALA A 99 7.91 11.17 10.91
C ALA A 99 8.42 10.93 12.36
N PRO A 100 9.13 11.86 13.02
CA PRO A 100 9.61 11.64 14.39
C PRO A 100 8.47 11.62 15.42
N GLN A 101 7.34 12.28 15.12
CA GLN A 101 6.17 12.28 16.01
C GLN A 101 5.50 10.89 16.08
N PHE A 102 5.41 10.17 14.96
CA PHE A 102 4.64 8.93 14.89
C PHE A 102 5.47 7.67 14.67
N TRP A 103 6.67 7.78 14.08
CA TRP A 103 7.54 6.63 13.85
C TRP A 103 8.46 6.39 15.07
N THR A 104 8.16 5.32 15.82
CA THR A 104 8.84 4.97 17.07
C THR A 104 9.51 3.60 17.04
N LEU A 105 9.51 2.93 15.87
CA LEU A 105 9.95 1.54 15.74
C LEU A 105 11.47 1.37 15.61
N SER A 106 12.14 2.32 14.95
CA SER A 106 13.56 2.24 14.65
C SER A 106 14.41 2.82 15.79
N LYS A 107 15.70 2.46 15.83
CA LYS A 107 16.64 2.97 16.86
C LYS A 107 16.68 4.49 16.95
N SER A 108 16.67 5.14 15.79
CA SER A 108 16.63 6.59 15.64
C SER A 108 16.07 6.96 14.27
N VAL A 109 15.67 8.22 14.13
CA VAL A 109 15.20 8.81 12.88
C VAL A 109 16.16 9.95 12.51
N ILE A 110 16.69 9.92 11.30
CA ILE A 110 17.51 10.99 10.73
C ILE A 110 16.97 11.41 9.37
N PHE A 111 17.29 12.62 8.93
CA PHE A 111 16.84 13.15 7.64
C PHE A 111 18.01 13.29 6.69
N LYS A 112 17.84 12.88 5.43
CA LYS A 112 18.85 13.04 4.39
C LYS A 112 18.22 13.45 3.06
N PRO A 113 18.88 14.34 2.28
CA PRO A 113 18.49 14.59 0.89
C PRO A 113 18.58 13.33 0.03
N GLU A 114 17.77 13.26 -1.02
CA GLU A 114 17.78 12.15 -1.99
C GLU A 114 19.17 11.81 -2.53
N ALA A 115 19.99 12.82 -2.86
CA ALA A 115 21.34 12.64 -3.39
C ALA A 115 22.26 11.91 -2.41
N GLU A 116 22.18 12.24 -1.12
CA GLU A 116 22.94 11.53 -0.07
C GLU A 116 22.48 10.08 0.07
N VAL A 117 21.18 9.83 0.04
CA VAL A 117 20.64 8.46 0.10
C VAL A 117 21.10 7.64 -1.11
N LYS A 118 21.08 8.22 -2.33
CA LYS A 118 21.61 7.59 -3.54
C LYS A 118 23.12 7.30 -3.44
N ALA A 119 23.89 8.15 -2.78
CA ALA A 119 25.31 7.88 -2.49
C ALA A 119 25.46 6.71 -1.50
N LEU A 120 24.68 6.69 -0.41
CA LEU A 120 24.68 5.60 0.56
C LEU A 120 24.30 4.25 -0.06
N GLN A 121 23.35 4.22 -0.98
CA GLN A 121 22.94 3.01 -1.73
C GLN A 121 24.08 2.34 -2.51
N LYS A 122 25.14 3.10 -2.87
CA LYS A 122 26.34 2.55 -3.52
C LYS A 122 27.26 1.83 -2.53
N THR A 123 27.24 2.22 -1.26
CA THR A 123 28.06 1.60 -0.21
C THR A 123 27.55 0.24 0.24
N LYS A 124 26.27 -0.05 -0.01
CA LYS A 124 25.59 -1.29 0.42
C LYS A 124 25.63 -1.55 1.94
N THR A 125 25.78 -0.49 2.74
CA THR A 125 25.69 -0.61 4.20
C THR A 125 24.32 -1.16 4.64
N LYS A 126 24.32 -1.95 5.72
CA LYS A 126 23.12 -2.53 6.34
C LYS A 126 22.65 -1.75 7.57
N GLU A 127 23.30 -0.63 7.88
CA GLU A 127 23.00 0.17 9.08
C GLU A 127 21.67 0.91 9.01
N PHE A 128 21.17 1.11 7.79
CA PHE A 128 20.04 1.99 7.53
C PHE A 128 18.88 1.26 6.83
N ALA A 129 17.68 1.59 7.25
CA ALA A 129 16.48 1.54 6.41
C ALA A 129 16.16 2.99 5.99
N TYR A 130 15.36 3.16 4.95
CA TYR A 130 14.91 4.49 4.56
C TYR A 130 13.43 4.52 4.20
N LEU A 131 12.77 5.60 4.61
CA LEU A 131 11.39 5.95 4.30
C LEU A 131 11.40 7.00 3.20
N GLU A 132 10.89 6.65 2.02
CA GLU A 132 10.80 7.58 0.88
C GLU A 132 9.37 7.78 0.42
N PHE A 133 9.11 8.98 -0.09
CA PHE A 133 7.87 9.29 -0.79
C PHE A 133 8.05 9.04 -2.28
N ARG A 134 7.16 8.25 -2.85
CA ARG A 134 7.19 7.89 -4.26
C ARG A 134 5.89 8.29 -4.94
N ASN A 135 6.03 9.08 -6.00
CA ASN A 135 4.93 9.35 -6.92
C ASN A 135 5.08 8.46 -8.15
N GLU A 136 4.06 7.66 -8.42
CA GLU A 136 3.93 6.93 -9.66
C GLU A 136 2.86 7.58 -10.52
N LYS A 137 3.25 7.93 -11.76
CA LYS A 137 2.28 8.30 -12.77
C LYS A 137 1.67 7.01 -13.29
N LEU A 138 0.36 6.85 -13.14
CA LEU A 138 -0.35 5.83 -13.87
C LEU A 138 -0.44 6.29 -15.32
N THR A 139 0.51 5.84 -16.14
CA THR A 139 0.43 6.00 -17.59
C THR A 139 -0.62 5.02 -18.10
N GLU A 140 -1.53 5.47 -18.97
CA GLU A 140 -2.39 4.56 -19.73
C GLU A 140 -1.49 3.50 -20.40
N ASN A 141 -1.56 2.25 -19.94
CA ASN A 141 -0.85 1.17 -20.59
C ASN A 141 -1.41 1.02 -22.00
N LYS A 142 -0.59 1.35 -23.00
CA LYS A 142 -0.88 1.12 -24.42
C LYS A 142 -0.95 -0.40 -24.66
N GLY A 143 -2.10 -1.03 -24.40
CA GLY A 143 -2.32 -2.45 -24.69
C GLY A 143 -3.20 -3.21 -23.72
N SER A 144 -3.52 -2.66 -22.55
CA SER A 144 -4.61 -3.20 -21.75
C SER A 144 -5.92 -2.57 -22.24
N ASP A 145 -6.97 -3.37 -22.46
CA ASP A 145 -8.36 -2.93 -22.53
C ASP A 145 -8.85 -2.25 -21.22
N ALA A 146 -7.91 -1.81 -20.37
CA ALA A 146 -8.13 -0.92 -19.26
C ALA A 146 -8.93 0.26 -19.78
N VAL A 147 -10.21 0.22 -19.40
CA VAL A 147 -11.20 1.29 -19.40
C VAL A 147 -10.54 2.60 -19.80
N LYS A 148 -10.88 3.10 -21.00
CA LYS A 148 -10.57 4.47 -21.40
C LYS A 148 -11.26 5.42 -20.41
N TYR A 149 -10.66 5.62 -19.25
CA TYR A 149 -10.99 6.72 -18.35
C TYR A 149 -10.79 7.97 -19.20
N GLY A 150 -11.75 8.91 -19.14
CA GLY A 150 -11.91 9.93 -20.17
C GLY A 150 -10.59 10.62 -20.58
N PRO A 151 -10.45 11.00 -21.86
CA PRO A 151 -9.21 11.60 -22.36
C PRO A 151 -8.70 12.71 -21.44
N GLY A 152 -7.47 12.58 -20.95
CA GLY A 152 -6.75 13.62 -20.20
C GLY A 152 -6.64 13.45 -18.68
N MET A 153 -7.19 12.38 -18.08
CA MET A 153 -7.12 12.21 -16.62
C MET A 153 -5.82 11.50 -16.19
N GLN A 154 -4.77 12.27 -15.88
CA GLN A 154 -3.53 11.74 -15.30
C GLN A 154 -3.72 11.51 -13.80
N TRP A 155 -3.81 10.25 -13.38
CA TRP A 155 -3.76 9.90 -11.96
C TRP A 155 -2.31 9.77 -11.54
N THR A 156 -1.93 10.51 -10.50
CA THR A 156 -0.67 10.27 -9.79
C THR A 156 -1.04 9.53 -8.51
N THR A 157 -0.49 8.34 -8.32
CA THR A 157 -0.58 7.62 -7.05
C THR A 157 0.65 7.96 -6.24
N ALA A 158 0.47 8.20 -4.94
CA ALA A 158 1.58 8.38 -4.03
C ALA A 158 1.69 7.20 -3.07
N ALA A 159 2.90 6.92 -2.60
CA ALA A 159 3.13 5.99 -1.52
C ALA A 159 4.27 6.48 -0.64
N LEU A 160 4.17 6.20 0.66
CA LEU A 160 5.35 6.13 1.54
C LEU A 160 5.85 4.70 1.52
N GLU A 161 7.14 4.51 1.24
CA GLU A 161 7.78 3.20 1.11
C GLU A 161 8.95 3.07 2.08
N ILE A 162 9.05 1.92 2.74
CA ILE A 162 10.23 1.56 3.54
C ILE A 162 11.10 0.60 2.73
N ARG A 163 12.38 0.93 2.60
CA ARG A 163 13.37 0.17 1.83
C ARG A 163 14.68 0.06 2.60
N PHE A 164 15.59 -0.76 2.07
CA PHE A 164 16.93 -0.97 2.66
C PHE A 164 18.03 -0.45 1.74
N ILE A 165 19.02 0.24 2.32
CA ILE A 165 20.13 0.86 1.57
C ILE A 165 20.92 -0.17 0.75
N GLU A 166 21.08 -1.40 1.25
CA GLU A 166 21.79 -2.46 0.52
C GLU A 166 21.00 -3.03 -0.67
N LYS A 167 19.68 -2.86 -0.71
CA LYS A 167 18.76 -3.44 -1.71
C LYS A 167 17.79 -2.39 -2.29
N PRO A 168 18.27 -1.28 -2.87
CA PRO A 168 17.41 -0.19 -3.31
C PRO A 168 16.46 -0.57 -4.45
N SER A 169 16.84 -1.58 -5.26
CA SER A 169 16.06 -2.08 -6.40
C SER A 169 15.10 -3.22 -6.05
N ALA A 170 15.12 -3.73 -4.82
CA ALA A 170 14.14 -4.72 -4.38
C ALA A 170 12.76 -4.06 -4.24
N PRO A 171 11.65 -4.83 -4.20
CA PRO A 171 10.37 -4.32 -3.76
C PRO A 171 10.49 -3.63 -2.39
N PRO A 172 9.67 -2.61 -2.09
CA PRO A 172 9.66 -2.01 -0.77
C PRO A 172 9.26 -3.07 0.27
N SER A 173 9.91 -3.00 1.43
CA SER A 173 9.63 -3.89 2.56
C SER A 173 8.24 -3.65 3.14
N GLY A 174 7.77 -2.40 3.13
CA GLY A 174 6.38 -2.07 3.37
C GLY A 174 6.03 -0.74 2.72
N TYR A 175 4.76 -0.54 2.39
CA TYR A 175 4.30 0.73 1.83
C TYR A 175 2.90 1.10 2.32
N ALA A 176 2.60 2.40 2.32
CA ALA A 176 1.26 2.94 2.53
C ALA A 176 0.93 3.88 1.37
N THR A 177 -0.16 3.59 0.64
CA THR A 177 -0.60 4.43 -0.48
C THR A 177 -1.37 5.64 0.01
N MET A 178 -1.29 6.72 -0.75
CA MET A 178 -1.96 7.98 -0.46
C MET A 178 -2.36 8.69 -1.77
N LYS A 179 -3.12 9.78 -1.64
CA LYS A 179 -3.76 10.47 -2.74
C LYS A 179 -2.84 11.48 -3.45
N GLY A 180 -1.97 11.05 -4.36
CA GLY A 180 -1.20 11.96 -5.24
C GLY A 180 -0.22 12.91 -4.53
N SER A 181 0.14 14.06 -5.13
CA SER A 181 1.19 14.94 -4.59
C SER A 181 0.76 15.82 -3.42
N ASP A 182 -0.53 16.14 -3.33
CA ASP A 182 -1.03 17.22 -2.48
C ASP A 182 -1.52 16.65 -1.14
N GLN A 183 -0.61 16.00 -0.41
CA GLN A 183 -0.96 15.33 0.85
C GLN A 183 -1.27 16.34 1.94
N THR A 184 -2.38 16.12 2.64
CA THR A 184 -2.63 16.81 3.91
C THR A 184 -1.74 16.24 5.03
N ASP A 185 -1.67 16.92 6.17
CA ASP A 185 -0.87 16.43 7.31
C ASP A 185 -1.44 15.10 7.81
N ALA A 186 -2.77 14.98 7.84
CA ALA A 186 -3.48 13.79 8.26
C ALA A 186 -3.18 12.59 7.35
N GLU A 187 -3.17 12.77 6.03
CA GLU A 187 -2.90 11.68 5.08
C GLU A 187 -1.48 11.14 5.28
N LEU A 188 -0.50 12.03 5.41
CA LEU A 188 0.89 11.64 5.65
C LEU A 188 1.07 10.98 7.03
N ALA A 189 0.41 11.51 8.07
CA ALA A 189 0.42 10.94 9.40
C ALA A 189 -0.21 9.55 9.43
N LEU A 190 -1.36 9.35 8.79
CA LEU A 190 -2.00 8.04 8.66
C LEU A 190 -1.08 7.05 7.94
N ALA A 191 -0.40 7.45 6.87
CA ALA A 191 0.52 6.57 6.17
C ALA A 191 1.70 6.13 7.04
N VAL A 192 2.34 7.05 7.79
CA VAL A 192 3.41 6.73 8.75
C VAL A 192 2.91 5.80 9.86
N LYS A 193 1.73 6.11 10.43
CA LYS A 193 1.12 5.31 11.50
C LYS A 193 0.71 3.92 11.02
N HIS A 194 0.16 3.83 9.81
CA HIS A 194 -0.25 2.57 9.20
C HIS A 194 0.96 1.67 8.94
N LEU A 195 2.05 2.22 8.36
CA LEU A 195 3.32 1.52 8.27
C LEU A 195 3.74 1.02 9.65
N GLN A 196 3.77 1.89 10.67
CA GLN A 196 4.15 1.47 12.01
C GLN A 196 3.26 0.34 12.55
N TYR A 197 1.94 0.41 12.34
CA TYR A 197 1.00 -0.63 12.75
C TYR A 197 1.33 -1.97 12.07
N MET A 198 1.58 -1.99 10.76
CA MET A 198 1.93 -3.20 10.03
C MET A 198 3.18 -3.86 10.62
N TYR A 199 4.23 -3.09 10.88
CA TYR A 199 5.49 -3.60 11.45
C TYR A 199 5.35 -4.05 12.91
N LYS A 200 4.44 -3.44 13.71
CA LYS A 200 4.16 -3.85 15.10
C LYS A 200 3.37 -5.15 15.19
N ASN A 201 2.54 -5.45 14.18
CA ASN A 201 1.54 -6.52 14.27
C ASN A 201 1.82 -7.72 13.34
N LEU A 202 3.08 -7.92 12.92
CA LEU A 202 3.45 -9.03 12.05
C LEU A 202 3.26 -10.42 12.65
N ASP A 203 3.36 -10.55 13.97
CA ASP A 203 3.11 -11.81 14.65
C ASP A 203 1.61 -12.13 14.78
N ASN A 204 0.72 -11.27 14.27
CA ASN A 204 -0.71 -11.56 14.24
C ASN A 204 -0.99 -12.68 13.22
N LYS A 205 -1.09 -13.91 13.75
CA LYS A 205 -1.42 -15.12 12.99
C LYS A 205 -2.87 -15.17 12.52
N ALA A 206 -3.71 -14.20 12.90
CA ALA A 206 -5.07 -14.12 12.41
C ALA A 206 -5.06 -14.01 10.87
N SER A 207 -5.86 -14.85 10.23
CA SER A 207 -6.16 -14.74 8.81
C SER A 207 -6.71 -13.35 8.48
N LYS A 208 -6.59 -12.92 7.22
CA LYS A 208 -7.20 -11.65 6.76
C LYS A 208 -8.69 -11.54 7.10
N LYS A 209 -9.42 -12.66 7.11
CA LYS A 209 -10.83 -12.72 7.50
C LYS A 209 -11.02 -12.46 9.00
N GLU A 210 -10.19 -13.05 9.85
CA GLU A 210 -10.22 -12.82 11.29
C GLU A 210 -9.80 -11.40 11.65
N GLN A 211 -8.74 -10.87 11.02
CA GLN A 211 -8.33 -9.46 11.18
C GLN A 211 -9.46 -8.51 10.80
N HIS A 212 -10.15 -8.77 9.69
CA HIS A 212 -11.34 -8.02 9.28
C HIS A 212 -12.46 -8.08 10.31
N ALA A 213 -12.78 -9.27 10.82
CA ALA A 213 -13.82 -9.44 11.82
C ALA A 213 -13.49 -8.72 13.13
N GLN A 214 -12.23 -8.81 13.60
CA GLN A 214 -11.73 -8.08 14.77
C GLN A 214 -11.80 -6.57 14.55
N GLY A 215 -11.41 -6.11 13.37
CA GLY A 215 -11.47 -4.70 13.02
C GLY A 215 -12.91 -4.16 12.96
N ILE A 216 -13.88 -4.93 12.44
CA ILE A 216 -15.32 -4.59 12.52
C ILE A 216 -15.79 -4.48 13.98
N GLN A 217 -15.39 -5.42 14.84
CA GLN A 217 -15.73 -5.37 16.27
C GLN A 217 -15.19 -4.10 16.94
N LYS A 218 -13.94 -3.73 16.63
CA LYS A 218 -13.34 -2.48 17.11
C LYS A 218 -14.08 -1.25 16.57
N LEU A 219 -14.40 -1.25 15.27
CA LEU A 219 -15.12 -0.18 14.61
C LEU A 219 -16.49 0.09 15.26
N ALA A 220 -17.19 -0.96 15.72
CA ALA A 220 -18.47 -0.83 16.40
C ALA A 220 -18.45 0.07 17.66
N THR A 221 -17.27 0.22 18.28
CA THR A 221 -17.06 1.02 19.49
C THR A 221 -16.49 2.41 19.22
N LYS A 222 -16.13 2.72 17.97
CA LYS A 222 -15.51 3.98 17.57
C LYS A 222 -16.52 4.89 16.87
N THR A 223 -16.25 6.19 16.90
CA THR A 223 -16.98 7.17 16.07
C THR A 223 -16.31 7.27 14.70
N LEU A 224 -17.02 6.88 13.65
CA LEU A 224 -16.56 7.03 12.27
C LEU A 224 -16.78 8.48 11.78
N LEU A 225 -15.70 9.20 11.52
CA LEU A 225 -15.75 10.51 10.88
C LEU A 225 -15.86 10.35 9.36
N LEU A 226 -16.89 10.96 8.79
CA LEU A 226 -17.18 10.97 7.37
C LEU A 226 -16.99 12.38 6.83
N ASP A 227 -16.01 12.56 5.95
CA ASP A 227 -15.77 13.86 5.30
C ASP A 227 -16.96 14.20 4.40
N ASN A 228 -17.62 15.32 4.70
CA ASN A 228 -18.75 15.82 3.93
C ASN A 228 -18.39 16.01 2.44
N ALA A 229 -17.14 16.38 2.12
CA ALA A 229 -16.68 16.55 0.75
C ALA A 229 -16.63 15.23 -0.03
N TYR A 230 -16.54 14.08 0.66
CA TYR A 230 -16.52 12.76 0.04
C TYR A 230 -17.84 12.01 0.08
N LEU A 231 -18.90 12.55 0.70
CA LEU A 231 -20.21 11.91 0.64
C LEU A 231 -20.84 11.99 -0.76
N ALA A 232 -21.51 10.92 -1.17
CA ALA A 232 -22.32 10.91 -2.38
C ALA A 232 -23.50 11.90 -2.26
N PRO A 233 -23.91 12.58 -3.34
CA PRO A 233 -25.08 13.46 -3.30
C PRO A 233 -26.31 12.76 -2.73
N GLY A 234 -27.01 13.41 -1.80
CA GLY A 234 -28.22 12.88 -1.16
C GLY A 234 -27.97 11.88 -0.01
N LEU A 235 -26.72 11.59 0.34
CA LEU A 235 -26.39 10.76 1.49
C LEU A 235 -26.52 11.57 2.80
N THR A 236 -27.69 11.48 3.43
CA THR A 236 -27.98 12.16 4.71
C THR A 236 -27.71 11.26 5.91
N GLU A 237 -27.60 11.83 7.12
CA GLU A 237 -27.51 11.04 8.36
C GLU A 237 -28.62 9.99 8.50
N LYS A 238 -29.85 10.36 8.14
CA LYS A 238 -31.00 9.44 8.18
C LYS A 238 -30.75 8.24 7.28
N THR A 239 -30.23 8.45 6.07
CA THR A 239 -29.91 7.37 5.14
C THR A 239 -28.74 6.53 5.64
N ILE A 240 -27.68 7.14 6.19
CA ILE A 240 -26.51 6.44 6.74
C ILE A 240 -26.93 5.51 7.88
N LYS A 241 -27.75 5.98 8.82
CA LYS A 241 -28.28 5.18 9.95
C LYS A 241 -29.00 3.90 9.52
N THR A 242 -29.54 3.85 8.29
CA THR A 242 -30.21 2.63 7.78
C THR A 242 -29.25 1.51 7.39
N VAL A 243 -27.96 1.81 7.18
CA VAL A 243 -26.95 0.84 6.71
C VAL A 243 -25.71 0.76 7.57
N TYR A 244 -25.49 1.74 8.45
CA TYR A 244 -24.36 1.82 9.36
C TYR A 244 -24.88 2.15 10.76
N PRO A 245 -25.07 1.13 11.64
CA PRO A 245 -25.71 1.32 12.95
C PRO A 245 -24.74 1.80 14.04
N TYR A 246 -23.43 1.88 13.75
CA TYR A 246 -22.41 2.30 14.71
C TYR A 246 -22.29 3.84 14.79
N PRO A 247 -21.64 4.40 15.83
CA PRO A 247 -21.47 5.85 15.95
C PRO A 247 -20.75 6.45 14.74
N PHE A 248 -21.27 7.54 14.22
CA PHE A 248 -20.63 8.30 13.13
C PHE A 248 -20.92 9.79 13.25
N GLN A 249 -20.10 10.61 12.60
CA GLN A 249 -20.31 12.04 12.43
C GLN A 249 -19.96 12.46 11.01
N ILE A 250 -20.79 13.33 10.42
CA ILE A 250 -20.46 14.02 9.17
C ILE A 250 -19.72 15.29 9.55
N VAL A 251 -18.48 15.44 9.08
CA VAL A 251 -17.58 16.52 9.48
C VAL A 251 -16.86 17.12 8.28
N ASP A 252 -16.17 18.23 8.49
CA ASP A 252 -15.21 18.75 7.51
C ASP A 252 -13.85 18.05 7.63
N ASN A 253 -12.98 18.31 6.67
CA ASN A 253 -11.64 17.74 6.64
C ASN A 253 -10.79 18.20 7.84
N ALA A 254 -11.01 19.42 8.36
CA ALA A 254 -10.25 19.96 9.49
C ALA A 254 -10.48 19.16 10.79
N ALA A 255 -11.70 18.68 11.03
CA ALA A 255 -11.98 17.79 12.17
C ALA A 255 -11.26 16.45 12.04
N ILE A 256 -11.21 15.88 10.82
CA ILE A 256 -10.47 14.64 10.53
C ILE A 256 -8.97 14.85 10.75
N GLU A 257 -8.42 15.95 10.24
CA GLU A 257 -7.02 16.32 10.44
C GLU A 257 -6.67 16.37 11.92
N LYS A 258 -7.46 17.07 12.72
CA LYS A 258 -7.25 17.17 14.16
C LYS A 258 -7.29 15.79 14.84
N ALA A 259 -8.30 14.98 14.54
CA ALA A 259 -8.45 13.67 15.16
C ALA A 259 -7.27 12.74 14.84
N VAL A 260 -6.85 12.71 13.57
CA VAL A 260 -5.67 11.97 13.14
C VAL A 260 -4.41 12.49 13.81
N MET A 261 -4.14 13.80 13.76
CA MET A 261 -2.91 14.34 14.32
C MET A 261 -2.79 14.13 15.84
N ASN A 262 -3.92 14.09 16.54
CA ASN A 262 -3.97 13.82 17.99
C ASN A 262 -4.05 12.32 18.34
N SER A 263 -4.15 11.42 17.36
CA SER A 263 -4.33 9.98 17.58
C SER A 263 -5.55 9.67 18.48
N GLU A 264 -6.69 10.31 18.22
CA GLU A 264 -7.86 10.17 19.08
C GLU A 264 -8.33 8.70 19.17
N PRO A 265 -8.26 8.06 20.36
CA PRO A 265 -8.33 6.60 20.47
C PRO A 265 -9.70 6.02 20.13
N ASN A 266 -10.77 6.81 20.24
CA ASN A 266 -12.15 6.37 19.97
C ASN A 266 -12.66 6.83 18.60
N VAL A 267 -11.76 7.30 17.73
CA VAL A 267 -12.10 7.81 16.40
C VAL A 267 -11.61 6.86 15.31
N ALA A 268 -12.47 6.66 14.32
CA ALA A 268 -12.13 6.04 13.04
C ALA A 268 -12.37 7.04 11.90
N VAL A 269 -11.63 6.90 10.81
CA VAL A 269 -11.70 7.76 9.64
C VAL A 269 -11.72 6.91 8.37
N VAL A 270 -12.30 7.46 7.30
CA VAL A 270 -12.24 6.85 5.96
C VAL A 270 -11.13 7.53 5.17
N SER A 271 -10.08 6.80 4.83
CA SER A 271 -9.06 7.23 3.90
C SER A 271 -9.37 6.70 2.49
N ILE A 272 -9.35 7.59 1.49
CA ILE A 272 -9.56 7.21 0.10
C ILE A 272 -8.20 7.11 -0.58
N VAL A 273 -7.74 5.89 -0.80
CA VAL A 273 -6.38 5.62 -1.30
C VAL A 273 -6.40 4.94 -2.65
N PRO A 274 -5.43 5.21 -3.53
CA PRO A 274 -5.27 4.44 -4.76
C PRO A 274 -4.74 3.04 -4.46
N VAL A 275 -5.14 2.10 -5.30
CA VAL A 275 -4.48 0.80 -5.36
C VAL A 275 -3.30 0.90 -6.30
N MET A 276 -2.10 0.64 -5.79
CA MET A 276 -0.88 0.70 -6.59
C MET A 276 -0.99 -0.22 -7.81
N GLY A 277 -0.66 0.32 -8.98
CA GLY A 277 -0.75 -0.39 -10.26
C GLY A 277 -2.16 -0.64 -10.79
N MET A 278 -3.20 -0.18 -10.10
CA MET A 278 -4.60 -0.38 -10.50
C MET A 278 -5.32 0.95 -10.68
N PRO A 279 -6.23 1.07 -11.67
CA PRO A 279 -6.89 2.33 -11.99
C PRO A 279 -8.14 2.56 -11.13
N PHE A 280 -8.10 2.21 -9.84
CA PHE A 280 -9.21 2.45 -8.92
C PHE A 280 -8.73 2.87 -7.53
N LEU A 281 -9.64 3.53 -6.84
CA LEU A 281 -9.49 3.97 -5.46
C LEU A 281 -10.24 3.00 -4.54
N MET A 282 -9.80 2.90 -3.29
CA MET A 282 -10.45 2.12 -2.24
C MET A 282 -10.74 2.99 -1.04
N HIS A 283 -11.74 2.57 -0.26
CA HIS A 283 -11.95 3.09 1.08
C HIS A 283 -11.19 2.20 2.06
N ASN A 284 -10.22 2.79 2.75
CA ASN A 284 -9.55 2.19 3.88
C ASN A 284 -10.14 2.82 5.16
N VAL A 285 -10.81 2.02 5.98
CA VAL A 285 -11.29 2.47 7.29
C VAL A 285 -10.22 2.15 8.32
N CYS A 286 -9.66 3.19 8.91
CA CYS A 286 -8.62 3.07 9.93
C CYS A 286 -9.00 3.87 11.18
N SER A 287 -8.46 3.48 12.33
CA SER A 287 -8.50 4.34 13.51
C SER A 287 -7.56 5.52 13.34
N ALA A 288 -7.82 6.61 14.07
CA ALA A 288 -7.00 7.82 14.00
C ALA A 288 -5.53 7.60 14.44
N ASP A 289 -5.24 6.50 15.14
CA ASP A 289 -3.89 6.04 15.50
C ASP A 289 -3.21 5.17 14.41
N GLY A 290 -3.90 4.90 13.29
CA GLY A 290 -3.38 4.23 12.10
C GLY A 290 -3.59 2.72 12.03
N GLU A 291 -4.26 2.10 13.00
CA GLU A 291 -4.70 0.70 12.86
C GLU A 291 -5.75 0.56 11.74
N GLY A 292 -5.56 -0.41 10.84
CA GLY A 292 -6.56 -0.77 9.83
C GLY A 292 -7.72 -1.54 10.49
N LEU A 293 -8.95 -1.05 10.32
CA LEU A 293 -10.15 -1.60 10.96
C LEU A 293 -11.03 -2.40 10.00
N THR A 294 -10.93 -2.18 8.70
CA THR A 294 -11.64 -3.00 7.72
C THR A 294 -10.67 -3.41 6.63
N LEU A 295 -10.96 -4.53 5.96
CA LEU A 295 -10.38 -4.77 4.66
C LEU A 295 -10.73 -3.64 3.73
N ASP A 296 -9.85 -3.44 2.76
CA ASP A 296 -10.08 -2.51 1.68
C ASP A 296 -11.42 -2.81 1.03
N VAL A 297 -12.35 -1.89 1.21
CA VAL A 297 -13.65 -1.96 0.55
C VAL A 297 -13.42 -1.32 -0.81
N PRO A 298 -13.61 -2.06 -1.91
CA PRO A 298 -13.68 -1.43 -3.21
C PRO A 298 -14.77 -0.37 -3.09
N GLY A 299 -14.39 0.91 -3.17
CA GLY A 299 -15.42 1.91 -3.44
C GLY A 299 -16.10 1.45 -4.72
N ALA A 300 -17.44 1.51 -4.75
CA ALA A 300 -18.24 0.97 -5.85
C ALA A 300 -17.47 1.22 -7.16
N MET A 301 -17.04 0.13 -7.84
CA MET A 301 -16.23 0.20 -9.06
C MET A 301 -17.02 0.97 -10.08
N SER A 302 -16.90 2.28 -10.01
CA SER A 302 -17.72 3.13 -10.81
C SER A 302 -17.00 3.16 -12.13
N LYS A 303 -17.64 2.55 -13.14
CA LYS A 303 -17.37 2.90 -14.54
C LYS A 303 -17.52 4.42 -14.77
N SER A 304 -18.04 5.19 -13.81
CA SER A 304 -18.14 6.64 -13.87
C SER A 304 -16.81 7.32 -13.58
N LYS A 305 -16.53 8.36 -14.36
CA LYS A 305 -15.47 9.38 -14.16
C LYS A 305 -15.62 10.21 -12.88
N THR A 306 -16.54 9.88 -11.98
CA THR A 306 -16.83 10.64 -10.76
C THR A 306 -15.77 10.32 -9.70
N PRO A 307 -15.27 11.32 -8.94
CA PRO A 307 -14.42 11.06 -7.78
C PRO A 307 -15.09 10.04 -6.86
N LEU A 308 -14.30 9.11 -6.32
CA LEU A 308 -14.81 8.08 -5.43
C LEU A 308 -15.52 8.75 -4.24
N LYS A 309 -16.82 8.49 -4.11
CA LYS A 309 -17.65 9.01 -3.03
C LYS A 309 -17.98 7.89 -2.05
N ILE A 310 -18.12 8.24 -0.78
CA ILE A 310 -18.74 7.40 0.24
C ILE A 310 -20.21 7.28 -0.11
N THR A 311 -20.64 6.07 -0.46
CA THR A 311 -22.04 5.73 -0.79
C THR A 311 -22.67 4.87 0.31
N LYS A 312 -24.00 4.71 0.23
CA LYS A 312 -24.76 3.78 1.08
C LYS A 312 -24.20 2.35 1.00
N GLU A 313 -23.82 1.90 -0.20
CA GLU A 313 -23.26 0.57 -0.44
C GLU A 313 -21.89 0.43 0.23
N SER A 314 -21.01 1.43 0.10
CA SER A 314 -19.70 1.37 0.74
C SER A 314 -19.79 1.30 2.26
N LEU A 315 -20.70 2.08 2.87
CA LEU A 315 -20.96 2.06 4.31
C LEU A 315 -21.45 0.69 4.80
N ALA A 316 -22.35 0.06 4.05
CA ALA A 316 -22.81 -1.30 4.36
C ALA A 316 -21.68 -2.34 4.28
N GLN A 317 -20.71 -2.15 3.38
CA GLN A 317 -19.56 -3.06 3.26
C GLN A 317 -18.56 -2.89 4.41
N TYR A 318 -18.44 -1.71 5.01
CA TYR A 318 -17.52 -1.49 6.15
C TYR A 318 -17.80 -2.42 7.32
N ILE A 319 -19.05 -2.84 7.50
CA ILE A 319 -19.49 -3.67 8.63
C ILE A 319 -19.84 -5.11 8.22
N LYS A 320 -19.61 -5.48 6.95
CA LYS A 320 -19.97 -6.81 6.45
C LYS A 320 -18.91 -7.84 6.85
N THR A 321 -19.29 -8.79 7.69
CA THR A 321 -18.51 -10.02 7.93
C THR A 321 -18.72 -10.95 6.72
N LYS A 322 -17.68 -11.17 5.92
CA LYS A 322 -17.73 -12.09 4.77
C LYS A 322 -17.97 -13.54 5.17
#